data_AF-A0A081K9K7-F1
#
_entry.id   AF-A0A081K9K7-F1
#
_cell.length_a   1.000
_cell.length_b   1.000
_cell.length_c   1.000
_cell.angle_alpha   90.00
_cell.angle_beta   90.00
_cell.angle_gamma   90.00
#
_symmetry.space_group_name_H-M   'P 1'
#
loop_
_entity.id
_entity.type
_entity.pdbx_description
1 polymer ?
#
loop_
_entity_poly.entity_id
_entity_poly.type
_entity_poly.pdbx_seq_one_letter_code
_entity_poly.pdbx_strand_id
1 'polypeptide(L)'
;MDKSLKTWLLSQASYYLEYLQPRKSIALLEALKSIDKENPDVYRMLSYAYLQAEQPEESINAADNFLKYARPGSDVRAIKWIKGRALLKKKKAALSR
;
A
#
# COMPACT_ATOMS: atom_id res chain seq x y z
N MET A 1 -20.66 -8.11 -0.90
CA MET A 1 -19.70 -8.54 -1.94
C MET A 1 -19.15 -9.89 -1.55
N ASP A 2 -19.04 -10.81 -2.51
CA ASP A 2 -18.56 -12.16 -2.28
C ASP A 2 -17.12 -12.16 -1.72
N LYS A 3 -16.87 -12.96 -0.68
CA LYS A 3 -15.55 -13.19 -0.09
C LYS A 3 -14.56 -13.67 -1.17
N SER A 4 -15.04 -14.43 -2.15
CA SER A 4 -14.25 -14.91 -3.29
C SER A 4 -13.64 -13.75 -4.09
N LEU A 5 -14.41 -12.69 -4.36
CA LEU A 5 -13.96 -11.53 -5.12
C LEU A 5 -12.92 -10.72 -4.36
N LYS A 6 -13.08 -10.52 -3.05
CA LYS A 6 -12.08 -9.82 -2.22
C LYS A 6 -10.74 -10.56 -2.26
N THR A 7 -10.76 -11.88 -2.07
CA THR A 7 -9.57 -12.72 -2.12
C THR A 7 -8.94 -12.69 -3.51
N TRP A 8 -9.74 -12.83 -4.58
CA TRP A 8 -9.22 -12.76 -5.95
C TRP A 8 -8.53 -11.43 -6.24
N LEU A 9 -9.14 -10.29 -5.89
CA LEU A 9 -8.54 -8.97 -6.07
C LEU A 9 -7.21 -8.83 -5.32
N LEU A 10 -7.13 -9.31 -4.07
CA LEU A 10 -5.89 -9.29 -3.28
C LEU A 10 -4.80 -10.16 -3.93
N SER A 11 -5.16 -11.37 -4.36
CA SER A 11 -4.22 -12.28 -5.04
C SER A 11 -3.70 -11.68 -6.35
N GLN A 12 -4.57 -11.10 -7.17
CA GLN A 12 -4.19 -10.42 -8.41
C GLN A 12 -3.32 -9.19 -8.15
N ALA A 13 -3.65 -8.40 -7.13
CA ALA A 13 -2.82 -7.27 -6.73
C ALA A 13 -1.42 -7.69 -6.30
N SER A 14 -1.31 -8.82 -5.58
CA SER A 14 -0.03 -9.40 -5.16
C SER A 14 0.78 -9.86 -6.38
N TYR A 15 0.14 -10.59 -7.29
CA TYR A 15 0.75 -11.01 -8.56
C TYR A 15 1.32 -9.81 -9.32
N TYR A 16 0.55 -8.73 -9.48
CA TYR A 16 1.06 -7.54 -10.15
C TYR A 16 2.26 -6.88 -9.46
N LEU A 17 2.38 -6.97 -8.14
CA LEU A 17 3.58 -6.47 -7.44
C LEU A 17 4.79 -7.36 -7.67
N GLU A 18 4.60 -8.68 -7.64
CA GLU A 18 5.65 -9.66 -7.90
C GLU A 18 6.26 -9.48 -9.30
N TYR A 19 5.42 -9.17 -10.29
CA TYR A 19 5.84 -8.94 -11.68
C TYR A 19 6.05 -7.45 -12.02
N LEU A 20 6.41 -6.61 -11.03
CA LEU A 20 6.81 -5.21 -11.20
C LEU A 20 5.80 -4.35 -11.98
N GLN A 21 4.50 -4.61 -11.80
CA GLN A 21 3.39 -3.86 -12.37
C GLN A 21 2.62 -3.08 -11.28
N PRO A 22 3.26 -2.15 -10.54
CA PRO A 22 2.68 -1.53 -9.35
C PRO A 22 1.40 -0.73 -9.66
N ARG A 23 1.30 -0.10 -10.85
CA ARG A 23 0.09 0.65 -11.24
C ARG A 23 -1.16 -0.23 -11.37
N LYS A 24 -1.01 -1.46 -11.90
CA LYS A 24 -2.12 -2.42 -11.97
C LYS A 24 -2.51 -2.91 -10.58
N SER A 25 -1.53 -3.14 -9.72
CA SER A 25 -1.78 -3.49 -8.32
C SER A 25 -2.54 -2.38 -7.58
N ILE A 26 -2.11 -1.13 -7.72
CA ILE A 26 -2.77 0.04 -7.13
C ILE A 26 -4.25 0.09 -7.53
N ALA A 27 -4.57 -0.09 -8.81
CA ALA A 27 -5.96 -0.04 -9.28
C ALA A 27 -6.86 -1.06 -8.56
N LEU A 28 -6.39 -2.30 -8.39
CA LEU A 28 -7.16 -3.35 -7.70
C LEU A 28 -7.25 -3.09 -6.19
N LEU A 29 -6.18 -2.60 -5.58
CA LEU A 29 -6.13 -2.33 -4.15
C LEU A 29 -6.97 -1.09 -3.77
N GLU A 30 -7.02 -0.07 -4.62
CA GLU A 30 -7.91 1.09 -4.45
C GLU A 30 -9.38 0.68 -4.57
N ALA A 31 -9.71 -0.21 -5.50
CA ALA A 31 -11.04 -0.80 -5.57
C ALA A 31 -11.37 -1.57 -4.28
N LEU A 32 -10.46 -2.41 -3.78
CA LEU A 32 -10.62 -3.10 -2.50
C LEU A 32 -10.80 -2.15 -1.31
N LYS A 33 -10.00 -1.09 -1.24
CA LYS A 33 -10.09 -0.06 -0.19
C LYS A 33 -11.46 0.60 -0.17
N SER A 34 -12.08 0.83 -1.34
CA SER A 34 -13.42 1.41 -1.42
C SER A 34 -14.51 0.50 -0.80
N ILE A 35 -14.28 -0.82 -0.80
CA ILE A 35 -15.21 -1.85 -0.34
C ILE A 35 -14.94 -2.23 1.12
N ASP A 36 -13.68 -2.16 1.55
CA ASP A 36 -13.21 -2.57 2.87
C ASP A 36 -12.20 -1.56 3.41
N LYS A 37 -12.73 -0.44 3.90
CA LYS A 37 -11.96 0.77 4.24
C LYS A 37 -11.00 0.60 5.41
N GLU A 38 -11.12 -0.46 6.18
CA GLU A 38 -10.36 -0.68 7.42
C GLU A 38 -9.48 -1.91 7.35
N ASN A 39 -9.31 -2.50 6.15
CA ASN A 39 -8.49 -3.69 5.99
C ASN A 39 -7.00 -3.35 6.00
N PRO A 40 -6.22 -3.74 7.03
CA PRO A 40 -4.81 -3.42 7.11
C PRO A 40 -3.98 -4.06 5.99
N ASP A 41 -4.34 -5.25 5.49
CA ASP A 41 -3.58 -5.89 4.41
C ASP A 41 -3.63 -5.10 3.10
N VAL A 42 -4.78 -4.49 2.80
CA VAL A 42 -4.92 -3.58 1.66
C VAL A 42 -3.97 -2.39 1.80
N TYR A 43 -3.93 -1.76 2.98
CA TYR A 43 -3.05 -0.63 3.23
C TYR A 43 -1.56 -0.99 3.22
N ARG A 44 -1.20 -2.18 3.71
CA ARG A 44 0.16 -2.70 3.62
C ARG A 44 0.60 -2.81 2.16
N MET A 45 -0.21 -3.45 1.33
CA MET A 45 0.11 -3.61 -0.10
C MET A 45 0.10 -2.27 -0.85
N LEU A 46 -0.87 -1.39 -0.57
CA LEU A 46 -0.91 -0.04 -1.16
C LEU A 46 0.36 0.76 -0.83
N SER A 47 0.82 0.72 0.42
CA SER A 47 2.02 1.47 0.81
C SER A 47 3.25 1.08 -0.01
N TYR A 48 3.41 -0.23 -0.27
CA TYR A 48 4.49 -0.75 -1.10
C TYR A 48 4.28 -0.44 -2.58
N ALA A 49 3.06 -0.62 -3.09
CA ALA A 49 2.73 -0.37 -4.49
C ALA A 49 2.94 1.10 -4.88
N TYR A 50 2.50 2.03 -4.02
CA TYR A 50 2.74 3.46 -4.21
C TYR A 50 4.22 3.83 -4.14
N LEU A 51 4.99 3.22 -3.24
CA LEU A 51 6.43 3.43 -3.18
C LEU A 51 7.13 3.01 -4.49
N GLN A 52 6.74 1.85 -5.05
CA GLN A 52 7.24 1.34 -6.34
C GLN A 52 6.81 2.21 -7.52
N ALA A 53 5.61 2.81 -7.46
CA ALA A 53 5.08 3.69 -8.49
C ALA A 53 5.57 5.15 -8.40
N GLU A 54 6.54 5.44 -7.52
CA GLU A 54 7.07 6.78 -7.25
C GLU A 54 6.02 7.79 -6.78
N GLN A 55 5.05 7.32 -5.99
CA GLN A 55 3.99 8.10 -5.36
C GLN A 55 4.23 8.15 -3.85
N PRO A 56 5.21 8.95 -3.38
CA PRO A 56 5.63 8.90 -1.98
C PRO A 56 4.58 9.43 -1.00
N GLU A 57 3.73 10.37 -1.39
CA GLU A 57 2.68 10.92 -0.51
C GLU A 57 1.63 9.85 -0.19
N GLU A 58 1.14 9.20 -1.23
CA GLU A 58 0.15 8.13 -1.18
C GLU A 58 0.71 6.92 -0.43
N SER A 59 2.00 6.60 -0.62
CA SER A 59 2.69 5.55 0.14
C SER A 59 2.70 5.84 1.65
N ILE A 60 3.01 7.08 2.04
CA ILE A 60 2.99 7.52 3.44
C ILE A 60 1.57 7.39 4.01
N ASN A 61 0.57 7.91 3.30
CA ASN A 61 -0.83 7.85 3.73
C ASN A 61 -1.32 6.41 3.90
N ALA A 62 -0.95 5.50 2.99
CA ALA A 62 -1.29 4.08 3.12
C ALA A 62 -0.58 3.42 4.30
N ALA A 63 0.70 3.72 4.55
CA ALA A 63 1.43 3.22 5.71
C ALA A 63 0.79 3.69 7.03
N ASP A 64 0.32 4.94 7.10
CA ASP A 64 -0.36 5.47 8.28
C ASP A 64 -1.72 4.81 8.52
N ASN A 65 -2.48 4.54 7.46
CA ASN A 65 -3.71 3.76 7.58
C ASN A 65 -3.45 2.32 8.02
N PHE A 66 -2.37 1.67 7.56
CA PHE A 66 -1.98 0.37 8.12
C PHE A 66 -1.78 0.47 9.63
N LEU A 67 -1.00 1.44 10.10
CA LEU A 67 -0.71 1.58 11.54
C LEU A 67 -1.97 1.89 12.36
N LYS A 68 -2.94 2.60 11.76
CA LYS A 68 -4.25 2.88 12.37
C LYS A 68 -5.13 1.63 12.52
N TYR A 69 -5.15 0.76 11.51
CA TYR A 69 -6.05 -0.39 11.46
C TYR A 69 -5.39 -1.74 11.83
N ALA A 70 -4.06 -1.76 12.02
CA ALA A 70 -3.34 -2.94 12.43
C ALA A 70 -3.77 -3.39 13.83
N ARG A 71 -3.87 -4.71 14.02
CA ARG A 71 -4.20 -5.28 15.33
C ARG A 71 -3.02 -5.08 16.29
N PRO A 72 -3.27 -4.90 17.60
CA PRO A 72 -2.21 -4.93 18.60
C PRO A 72 -1.32 -6.17 18.44
N GLY A 73 0.00 -5.99 18.48
CA GLY A 73 0.97 -7.06 18.28
C GLY A 73 1.31 -7.39 16.83
N SER A 74 0.71 -6.72 15.83
CA SER A 74 1.09 -6.88 14.42
C SER A 74 2.56 -6.47 14.19
N ASP A 75 3.27 -7.15 13.30
CA ASP A 75 4.61 -6.73 12.88
C ASP A 75 4.53 -5.45 12.02
N VAL A 76 5.01 -4.35 12.57
CA VAL A 76 5.01 -3.03 11.93
C VAL A 76 6.36 -2.66 11.29
N ARG A 77 7.39 -3.52 11.39
CA ARG A 77 8.76 -3.18 10.97
C ARG A 77 8.85 -2.87 9.48
N ALA A 78 8.24 -3.72 8.65
CA ALA A 78 8.20 -3.53 7.20
C ALA A 78 7.51 -2.22 6.81
N ILE A 79 6.39 -1.89 7.49
CA ILE A 79 5.64 -0.66 7.21
C ILE A 79 6.40 0.59 7.64
N LYS A 80 7.07 0.56 8.79
CA LYS A 80 7.96 1.65 9.21
C LYS A 80 9.09 1.87 8.20
N TRP A 81 9.67 0.79 7.68
CA TRP A 81 10.69 0.88 6.63
C TRP A 81 10.15 1.49 5.34
N ILE A 82 8.98 1.04 4.86
CA ILE A 82 8.32 1.58 3.65
C ILE A 82 8.04 3.07 3.83
N LYS A 83 7.44 3.48 4.96
CA LYS A 83 7.16 4.88 5.27
C LYS A 83 8.44 5.72 5.28
N GLY A 84 9.52 5.22 5.89
CA GLY A 84 10.83 5.88 5.89
C GLY A 84 11.38 6.10 4.48
N ARG A 85 11.29 5.08 3.60
CA ARG A 85 11.70 5.20 2.19
C ARG A 85 10.86 6.21 1.41
N ALA A 86 9.56 6.24 1.64
CA ALA A 86 8.66 7.19 1.01
C ALA A 86 8.96 8.64 1.46
N LEU A 87 9.20 8.87 2.76
CA LEU A 87 9.60 10.17 3.30
C LEU A 87 10.92 10.68 2.68
N LEU A 88 11.92 9.80 2.54
CA LEU A 88 13.18 10.15 1.88
C LEU A 88 12.97 10.54 0.41
N LYS A 89 12.15 9.78 -0.34
CA LYS A 89 11.80 10.12 -1.73
C LYS A 89 11.07 11.46 -1.81
N LYS A 90 10.09 11.71 -0.94
CA LYS A 90 9.36 13.00 -0.86
C LYS A 90 10.32 14.17 -0.63
N LYS A 91 11.22 14.04 0.35
CA LYS A 91 12.21 15.07 0.67
C LYS A 91 13.15 15.34 -0.52
N LYS A 92 13.65 14.28 -1.18
CA LYS A 92 14.53 14.43 -2.35
C LYS A 92 13.83 15.17 -3.50
N ALA A 93 12.57 14.82 -3.78
CA ALA A 93 11.78 15.48 -4.82
C ALA A 93 11.53 16.96 -4.52
N ALA A 94 11.31 17.32 -3.24
CA ALA A 94 11.13 18.71 -2.82
C ALA A 94 12.40 19.56 -2.98
N LEU A 95 13.59 18.97 -2.78
CA LEU A 95 14.88 19.66 -2.94
C LEU A 95 15.34 19.80 -4.40
N SER A 96 14.69 19.09 -5.33
CA SER A 96 15.06 19.09 -6.76
C SER A 96 14.15 20.01 -7.60
N ARG A 97 13.31 20.81 -6.93
CA ARG A 97 12.43 21.84 -7.52
C ARG A 97 12.98 23.20 -7.17
#